data_AF-A0A1C5N529-F1
#
_entry.id   AF-A0A1C5N529-F1
#
_cell.length_a   1.000
_cell.length_b   1.000
_cell.length_c   1.000
_cell.angle_alpha   90.00
_cell.angle_beta   90.00
_cell.angle_gamma   90.00
#
_symmetry.space_group_name_H-M   'P 1'
#
loop_
_entity.id
_entity.type
_entity.pdbx_description
1 polymer ?
#
loop_
_entity_poly.entity_id
_entity_poly.type
_entity_poly.pdbx_seq_one_letter_code
_entity_poly.pdbx_strand_id
1 'polypeptide(L)'
;MVEYLWNGEMDCGWEDLGEKVVDISSKFVDNLLDLMPFSYNEEAIKLITEESLGRFQNLAKKLAEEIQNGYYCQYEDMENVNDNAFKLNSWILLGSLTESALQIFLAFYMDDYKNSKWKQWENIVVDEVKTPIIDSINGLVQQGVLTSKQGKSLKEAIKGKIKEHTNEHPVQRVMLDEIIQYYSFQKLMDDDEIFYLKSIQSNRNGIHSFEERTIGTWDNLQYCVRFWCYLLEWIMNRLPDVPDYN
;
A
#
# COMPACT_ATOMS: atom_id res chain seq x y z
N MET A 1 13.80 -16.48 -16.77
CA MET A 1 13.22 -15.32 -16.07
C MET A 1 13.68 -14.08 -16.81
N VAL A 2 12.75 -13.32 -17.38
CA VAL A 2 13.07 -11.98 -17.87
C VAL A 2 13.30 -11.11 -16.63
N GLU A 3 14.45 -10.45 -16.55
CA GLU A 3 14.75 -9.53 -15.45
C GLU A 3 13.95 -8.25 -15.70
N TYR A 4 12.79 -8.14 -15.05
CA TYR A 4 12.01 -6.90 -15.03
C TYR A 4 12.69 -5.95 -14.04
N LEU A 5 13.55 -5.09 -14.57
CA LEU A 5 14.17 -3.98 -13.85
C LEU A 5 13.46 -2.70 -14.28
N TRP A 6 12.96 -1.94 -13.31
CA TRP A 6 12.49 -0.59 -13.58
C TRP A 6 13.69 0.27 -13.98
N ASN A 7 13.81 0.60 -15.28
CA ASN A 7 14.90 1.41 -15.80
C ASN A 7 14.54 2.90 -15.94
N GLY A 8 13.32 3.30 -15.57
CA GLY A 8 12.84 4.68 -15.72
C GLY A 8 12.50 5.11 -17.15
N GLU A 9 12.68 4.25 -18.16
CA GLU A 9 12.65 4.62 -19.59
C GLU A 9 11.34 4.27 -20.31
N MET A 10 10.23 4.09 -19.60
CA MET A 10 8.95 3.95 -20.30
C MET A 10 8.48 5.31 -20.79
N ASP A 11 8.99 5.77 -21.94
CA ASP A 11 8.58 7.03 -22.54
C ASP A 11 7.29 6.86 -23.35
N CYS A 12 6.15 7.03 -22.68
CA CYS A 12 4.83 7.03 -23.30
C CYS A 12 4.09 8.34 -23.01
N GLY A 13 3.49 8.92 -24.05
CA GLY A 13 2.68 10.14 -23.90
C GLY A 13 1.47 9.92 -22.98
N TRP A 14 0.77 11.00 -22.64
CA TRP A 14 -0.41 10.95 -21.75
C TRP A 14 -1.52 10.02 -22.25
N GLU A 15 -1.80 10.04 -23.56
CA GLU A 15 -2.84 9.21 -24.19
C GLU A 15 -2.45 7.72 -24.16
N ASP A 16 -1.26 7.38 -24.68
CA ASP A 16 -0.71 6.02 -24.66
C ASP A 16 -0.60 5.46 -23.24
N LEU A 17 -0.26 6.30 -22.26
CA LEU A 17 -0.20 5.91 -20.85
C LEU A 17 -1.59 5.55 -20.31
N GLY A 18 -2.61 6.33 -20.64
CA GLY A 18 -3.99 6.03 -20.26
C GLY A 18 -4.46 4.69 -20.84
N GLU A 19 -4.19 4.44 -22.12
CA GLU A 19 -4.48 3.13 -22.75
C GLU A 19 -3.72 1.99 -22.06
N LYS A 20 -2.42 2.20 -21.78
CA LYS A 20 -1.59 1.22 -21.07
C LYS A 20 -2.14 0.90 -19.68
N VAL A 21 -2.60 1.88 -18.92
CA VAL A 21 -3.24 1.68 -17.60
C VAL A 21 -4.45 0.75 -17.70
N VAL A 22 -5.30 0.95 -18.70
CA VAL A 22 -6.49 0.10 -18.93
C VAL A 22 -6.09 -1.32 -19.34
N ASP A 23 -5.15 -1.45 -20.28
CA ASP A 23 -4.70 -2.75 -20.79
C ASP A 23 -4.03 -3.58 -19.69
N ILE A 24 -3.07 -3.00 -18.96
CA ILE A 24 -2.32 -3.74 -17.95
C ILE A 24 -3.18 -4.09 -16.74
N SER A 25 -4.10 -3.20 -16.32
CA SER A 25 -5.01 -3.50 -15.20
C SER A 25 -6.04 -4.57 -15.56
N SER A 26 -6.47 -4.63 -16.82
CA SER A 26 -7.35 -5.71 -17.29
C SER A 26 -6.63 -7.05 -17.32
N LYS A 27 -5.42 -7.10 -17.89
CA LYS A 27 -4.57 -8.31 -17.86
C LYS A 27 -4.30 -8.79 -16.44
N PHE A 28 -4.01 -7.85 -15.53
CA PHE A 28 -3.82 -8.14 -14.11
C PHE A 28 -5.04 -8.79 -13.47
N VAL A 29 -6.23 -8.23 -13.70
CA VAL A 29 -7.49 -8.78 -13.17
C VAL A 29 -7.80 -10.15 -13.77
N ASP A 30 -7.67 -10.32 -15.08
CA ASP A 30 -7.92 -11.60 -15.75
C ASP A 30 -6.97 -12.69 -15.23
N ASN A 31 -5.67 -12.38 -15.13
CA ASN A 31 -4.68 -13.30 -14.57
C ASN A 31 -5.01 -13.70 -13.13
N LEU A 32 -5.45 -12.77 -12.30
CA LEU A 32 -5.87 -13.08 -10.93
C LEU A 32 -7.12 -13.96 -10.90
N LEU A 33 -8.13 -13.68 -11.73
CA LEU A 33 -9.35 -14.49 -11.80
C LEU A 33 -9.06 -15.93 -12.25
N ASP A 34 -8.10 -16.11 -13.15
CA ASP A 34 -7.65 -17.44 -13.59
C ASP A 34 -6.89 -18.18 -12.48
N LEU A 35 -6.11 -17.47 -11.65
CA LEU A 35 -5.29 -18.06 -10.59
C LEU A 35 -6.07 -18.38 -9.31
N MET A 36 -7.03 -17.52 -8.92
CA MET A 36 -7.71 -17.63 -7.63
C MET A 36 -8.40 -18.99 -7.38
N PRO A 37 -9.02 -19.68 -8.37
CA PRO A 37 -9.58 -21.01 -8.19
C PRO A 37 -8.57 -22.08 -7.73
N PHE A 38 -7.28 -21.87 -7.98
CA PHE A 38 -6.20 -22.80 -7.63
C PHE A 38 -5.50 -22.43 -6.32
N SER A 39 -5.83 -21.29 -5.71
CA SER A 39 -5.26 -20.91 -4.43
C SER A 39 -5.72 -21.86 -3.33
N TYR A 40 -4.79 -22.30 -2.49
CA TYR A 40 -5.10 -23.08 -1.28
C TYR A 40 -5.34 -22.18 -0.05
N ASN A 41 -5.13 -20.87 -0.19
CA ASN A 41 -5.25 -19.94 0.93
C ASN A 41 -6.68 -19.37 1.03
N GLU A 42 -7.47 -19.90 1.96
CA GLU A 42 -8.86 -19.47 2.16
C GLU A 42 -9.03 -17.97 2.45
N GLU A 43 -8.04 -17.33 3.09
CA GLU A 43 -8.09 -15.90 3.38
C GLU A 43 -7.89 -15.08 2.11
N ALA A 44 -6.92 -15.45 1.27
CA ALA A 44 -6.71 -14.84 -0.03
C ALA A 44 -7.97 -14.96 -0.93
N ILE A 45 -8.61 -16.13 -0.96
CA ILE A 45 -9.86 -16.37 -1.73
C ILE A 45 -10.99 -15.44 -1.29
N LYS A 46 -11.09 -15.14 0.01
CA LYS A 46 -12.13 -14.23 0.54
C LYS A 46 -11.84 -12.76 0.23
N LEU A 47 -10.57 -12.39 0.08
CA LEU A 47 -10.14 -11.02 -0.17
C LEU A 47 -10.12 -10.68 -1.67
N ILE A 48 -9.67 -11.62 -2.50
CA ILE A 48 -9.52 -11.47 -3.95
C ILE A 48 -10.72 -12.11 -4.64
N THR A 49 -11.79 -11.33 -4.77
CA THR A 49 -13.05 -11.72 -5.40
C THR A 49 -13.30 -10.96 -6.70
N GLU A 50 -14.16 -11.48 -7.58
CA GLU A 50 -14.63 -10.76 -8.79
C GLU A 50 -15.09 -9.33 -8.45
N GLU A 51 -15.80 -9.14 -7.35
CA GLU A 51 -16.29 -7.83 -6.93
C GLU A 51 -15.13 -6.88 -6.53
N SER A 52 -14.15 -7.40 -5.78
CA SER A 52 -12.96 -6.62 -5.39
C SER A 52 -12.10 -6.23 -6.59
N LEU A 53 -11.94 -7.14 -7.55
CA LEU A 53 -11.17 -6.93 -8.77
C LEU A 53 -11.93 -6.02 -9.74
N GLY A 54 -13.25 -6.11 -9.81
CA GLY A 54 -14.09 -5.18 -10.56
C GLY A 54 -13.96 -3.74 -10.02
N ARG A 55 -13.91 -3.55 -8.69
CA ARG A 55 -13.60 -2.24 -8.10
C ARG A 55 -12.21 -1.75 -8.49
N PHE A 56 -11.19 -2.61 -8.39
CA PHE A 56 -9.83 -2.27 -8.81
C PHE A 56 -9.78 -1.81 -10.27
N GLN A 57 -10.41 -2.55 -11.18
CA GLN A 57 -10.45 -2.22 -12.60
C GLN A 57 -11.18 -0.90 -12.87
N ASN A 58 -12.28 -0.62 -12.16
CA ASN A 58 -13.01 0.64 -12.31
C ASN A 58 -12.18 1.84 -11.82
N LEU A 59 -11.43 1.69 -10.72
CA LEU A 59 -10.50 2.73 -10.25
C LEU A 59 -9.37 2.96 -11.26
N ALA A 60 -8.84 1.89 -11.87
CA ALA A 60 -7.81 1.99 -12.91
C ALA A 60 -8.32 2.69 -14.17
N LYS A 61 -9.54 2.37 -14.64
CA LYS A 61 -10.21 3.08 -15.74
C LYS A 61 -10.39 4.56 -15.40
N LYS A 62 -10.81 4.87 -14.17
CA LYS A 62 -10.95 6.27 -13.75
C LYS A 62 -9.61 7.00 -13.74
N LEU A 63 -8.55 6.38 -13.22
CA LEU A 63 -7.21 6.93 -13.29
C LEU A 63 -6.79 7.17 -14.76
N ALA A 64 -7.05 6.23 -15.66
CA ALA A 64 -6.73 6.38 -17.08
C ALA A 64 -7.40 7.60 -17.71
N GLU A 65 -8.69 7.84 -17.44
CA GLU A 65 -9.40 9.04 -17.90
C GLU A 65 -8.72 10.34 -17.41
N GLU A 66 -8.33 10.40 -16.14
CA GLU A 66 -7.64 11.57 -15.57
C GLU A 66 -6.26 11.78 -16.20
N ILE A 67 -5.53 10.69 -16.45
CA ILE A 67 -4.20 10.72 -17.08
C ILE A 67 -4.28 11.14 -18.54
N GLN A 68 -5.29 10.71 -19.30
CA GLN A 68 -5.49 11.17 -20.68
C GLN A 68 -5.72 12.69 -20.76
N ASN A 69 -6.37 13.27 -19.74
CA ASN A 69 -6.54 14.71 -19.63
C ASN A 69 -5.28 15.45 -19.15
N GLY A 70 -4.26 14.73 -18.66
CA GLY A 70 -3.04 15.29 -18.09
C GLY A 70 -2.27 16.20 -19.04
N TYR A 71 -2.34 15.94 -20.36
CA TYR A 71 -1.75 16.83 -21.37
C TYR A 71 -2.29 18.27 -21.23
N TYR A 72 -3.60 18.44 -21.17
CA TYR A 72 -4.22 19.77 -21.07
C TYR A 72 -3.93 20.44 -19.72
N CYS A 73 -4.05 19.67 -18.63
CA CYS A 73 -3.83 20.17 -17.28
C CYS A 73 -2.38 20.58 -17.01
N GLN A 74 -1.41 19.94 -17.65
CA GLN A 74 0.01 20.29 -17.52
C GLN A 74 0.33 21.68 -18.07
N TYR A 75 -0.29 22.08 -19.20
CA TYR A 75 -0.12 23.42 -19.77
C TYR A 75 -0.89 24.48 -18.99
N GLU A 76 -2.08 24.15 -18.47
CA GLU A 76 -2.88 25.05 -17.63
C GLU A 76 -2.21 25.36 -16.28
N ASP A 77 -1.51 24.39 -15.68
CA ASP A 77 -0.71 24.61 -14.45
C ASP A 77 0.44 25.61 -14.69
N MET A 78 1.01 25.68 -15.90
CA MET A 78 2.04 26.70 -16.24
C MET A 78 1.49 28.12 -16.28
N GLU A 79 0.20 28.28 -16.56
CA GLU A 79 -0.49 29.58 -16.57
C GLU A 79 -1.00 29.99 -15.17
N ASN A 80 -0.84 29.13 -14.15
CA ASN A 80 -1.22 29.39 -12.76
C ASN A 80 -2.74 29.66 -12.56
N VAL A 81 -3.59 29.11 -13.45
CA VAL A 81 -5.02 29.49 -13.54
C VAL A 81 -5.97 28.62 -12.67
N ASN A 82 -5.61 27.39 -12.29
CA ASN A 82 -6.23 26.42 -11.32
C ASN A 82 -5.88 25.00 -11.84
N ASP A 83 -5.86 23.86 -11.13
CA ASP A 83 -6.62 23.36 -9.97
C ASP A 83 -5.85 22.18 -9.34
N ASN A 84 -5.38 22.32 -8.10
CA ASN A 84 -4.65 21.25 -7.39
C ASN A 84 -5.52 19.98 -7.20
N ALA A 85 -6.84 20.09 -7.31
CA ALA A 85 -7.77 19.01 -7.02
C ALA A 85 -7.71 17.84 -8.02
N PHE A 86 -7.58 18.10 -9.34
CA PHE A 86 -7.51 17.03 -10.35
C PHE A 86 -6.24 16.18 -10.21
N LYS A 87 -5.10 16.87 -10.07
CA LYS A 87 -3.82 16.23 -9.81
C LYS A 87 -3.84 15.42 -8.52
N LEU A 88 -4.41 16.00 -7.46
CA LEU A 88 -4.58 15.32 -6.17
C LEU A 88 -5.48 14.08 -6.29
N ASN A 89 -6.61 14.17 -6.99
CA ASN A 89 -7.50 13.03 -7.23
C ASN A 89 -6.76 11.90 -7.96
N SER A 90 -5.94 12.24 -8.95
CA SER A 90 -5.11 11.26 -9.66
C SER A 90 -4.11 10.58 -8.71
N TRP A 91 -3.44 11.33 -7.84
CA TRP A 91 -2.56 10.77 -6.81
C TRP A 91 -3.29 9.86 -5.82
N ILE A 92 -4.53 10.21 -5.44
CA ILE A 92 -5.35 9.40 -4.53
C ILE A 92 -5.74 8.08 -5.18
N LEU A 93 -6.20 8.11 -6.44
CA LEU A 93 -6.53 6.92 -7.22
C LEU A 93 -5.30 6.02 -7.37
N LEU A 94 -4.16 6.59 -7.79
CA LEU A 94 -2.91 5.87 -7.96
C LEU A 94 -2.44 5.23 -6.64
N GLY A 95 -2.49 5.97 -5.53
CA GLY A 95 -2.09 5.44 -4.24
C GLY A 95 -3.03 4.35 -3.71
N SER A 96 -4.33 4.44 -3.96
CA SER A 96 -5.29 3.38 -3.63
C SER A 96 -5.03 2.12 -4.46
N LEU A 97 -4.80 2.25 -5.77
CA LEU A 97 -4.48 1.15 -6.66
C LEU A 97 -3.16 0.48 -6.29
N THR A 98 -2.15 1.28 -5.93
CA THR A 98 -0.85 0.78 -5.46
C THR A 98 -1.00 -0.02 -4.16
N GLU A 99 -1.75 0.51 -3.19
CA GLU A 99 -2.03 -0.20 -1.93
C GLU A 99 -2.71 -1.56 -2.19
N SER A 100 -3.76 -1.58 -3.02
CA SER A 100 -4.46 -2.82 -3.36
C SER A 100 -3.56 -3.80 -4.11
N ALA A 101 -2.75 -3.36 -5.07
CA ALA A 101 -1.84 -4.23 -5.82
C ALA A 101 -0.82 -4.92 -4.88
N LEU A 102 -0.21 -4.17 -3.97
CA LEU A 102 0.75 -4.72 -3.02
C LEU A 102 0.09 -5.65 -1.99
N GLN A 103 -1.14 -5.34 -1.55
CA GLN A 103 -1.93 -6.23 -0.68
C GLN A 103 -2.29 -7.55 -1.39
N ILE A 104 -2.66 -7.49 -2.67
CA ILE A 104 -2.94 -8.68 -3.48
C ILE A 104 -1.70 -9.57 -3.56
N PHE A 105 -0.52 -9.00 -3.86
CA PHE A 105 0.72 -9.77 -3.87
C PHE A 105 0.98 -10.45 -2.51
N LEU A 106 0.85 -9.72 -1.40
CA LEU A 106 1.01 -10.31 -0.06
C LEU A 106 -0.04 -11.38 0.25
N ALA A 107 -1.25 -11.30 -0.30
CA ALA A 107 -2.27 -12.31 -0.09
C ALA A 107 -1.93 -13.65 -0.79
N PHE A 108 -1.23 -13.63 -1.93
CA PHE A 108 -0.70 -14.87 -2.52
C PHE A 108 0.42 -15.49 -1.67
N TYR A 109 1.20 -14.67 -0.98
CA TYR A 109 2.28 -15.07 -0.08
C TYR A 109 1.89 -14.92 1.39
N MET A 110 0.61 -15.17 1.71
CA MET A 110 0.05 -14.88 3.03
C MET A 110 0.78 -15.63 4.14
N ASP A 111 1.17 -16.88 3.89
CA ASP A 111 1.89 -17.68 4.89
C ASP A 111 3.29 -17.12 5.15
N ASP A 112 4.00 -16.68 4.11
CA ASP A 112 5.31 -16.01 4.25
C ASP A 112 5.18 -14.69 5.00
N TYR A 113 4.15 -13.89 4.67
CA TYR A 113 3.83 -12.66 5.38
C TYR A 113 3.57 -12.92 6.88
N LYS A 114 2.75 -13.92 7.22
CA LYS A 114 2.47 -14.31 8.61
C LYS A 114 3.72 -14.79 9.34
N ASN A 115 4.51 -15.62 8.68
CA ASN A 115 5.74 -16.19 9.23
C ASN A 115 6.84 -15.15 9.44
N SER A 116 6.83 -14.06 8.68
CA SER A 116 7.76 -12.93 8.87
C SER A 116 7.63 -12.25 10.23
N LYS A 117 6.49 -12.44 10.92
CA LYS A 117 6.15 -11.76 12.18
C LYS A 117 6.37 -10.25 12.07
N TRP A 118 6.01 -9.67 10.92
CA TRP A 118 6.18 -8.25 10.67
C TRP A 118 5.55 -7.41 11.79
N LYS A 119 6.36 -6.51 12.36
CA LYS A 119 6.03 -5.69 13.55
C LYS A 119 5.55 -6.49 14.77
N GLN A 120 5.88 -7.76 14.91
CA GLN A 120 5.54 -8.56 16.10
C GLN A 120 6.79 -8.84 16.96
N TRP A 121 6.60 -8.98 18.26
CA TRP A 121 7.65 -9.39 19.19
C TRP A 121 7.71 -10.91 19.28
N GLU A 122 8.92 -11.45 19.14
CA GLU A 122 9.15 -12.87 19.31
C GLU A 122 9.30 -13.26 20.78
N ASN A 123 8.70 -14.39 21.17
CA ASN A 123 8.93 -15.05 22.47
C ASN A 123 8.63 -14.17 23.70
N ILE A 124 7.69 -13.22 23.61
CA ILE A 124 7.30 -12.39 24.75
C ILE A 124 6.23 -13.10 25.60
N VAL A 125 6.51 -13.24 26.91
CA VAL A 125 5.49 -13.65 27.89
C VAL A 125 4.77 -12.41 28.39
N VAL A 126 3.63 -12.09 27.75
CA VAL A 126 2.92 -10.82 27.94
C VAL A 126 2.68 -10.48 29.41
N ASP A 127 2.23 -11.43 30.22
CA ASP A 127 1.88 -11.15 31.61
C ASP A 127 3.11 -10.91 32.52
N GLU A 128 4.25 -11.53 32.22
CA GLU A 128 5.51 -11.29 32.95
C GLU A 128 6.06 -9.88 32.71
N VAL A 129 5.79 -9.28 31.54
CA VAL A 129 6.21 -7.91 31.22
C VAL A 129 5.15 -6.90 31.67
N LYS A 130 3.89 -7.17 31.38
CA LYS A 130 2.78 -6.25 31.62
C LYS A 130 2.51 -6.02 33.11
N THR A 131 2.59 -7.06 33.93
CA THR A 131 2.22 -6.98 35.35
C THR A 131 3.17 -6.06 36.14
N PRO A 132 4.51 -6.23 36.07
CA PRO A 132 5.44 -5.36 36.79
C PRO A 132 5.34 -3.88 36.37
N ILE A 133 5.09 -3.62 35.08
CA ILE A 133 4.93 -2.26 34.58
C ILE A 133 3.65 -1.62 35.13
N ILE A 134 2.52 -2.34 35.10
CA ILE A 134 1.24 -1.84 35.64
C ILE A 134 1.36 -1.56 37.14
N ASP A 135 2.04 -2.44 37.88
CA ASP A 135 2.26 -2.29 39.32
C ASP A 135 3.17 -1.10 39.64
N SER A 136 4.21 -0.88 38.84
CA SER A 136 5.07 0.31 38.96
C SER A 136 4.25 1.60 38.76
N ILE A 137 3.34 1.64 37.77
CA ILE A 137 2.45 2.78 37.55
C ILE A 137 1.49 2.96 38.73
N ASN A 138 0.93 1.87 39.27
CA ASN A 138 0.10 1.91 40.47
C ASN A 138 0.86 2.55 41.65
N GLY A 139 2.12 2.15 41.86
CA GLY A 139 2.99 2.71 42.88
C GLY A 139 3.19 4.22 42.71
N LEU A 140 3.47 4.69 41.50
CA LEU A 140 3.63 6.12 41.22
C LEU A 140 2.34 6.93 41.44
N VAL A 141 1.17 6.34 41.18
CA VAL A 141 -0.12 6.96 41.50
C VAL A 141 -0.33 7.04 43.02
N GLN A 142 0.00 5.98 43.75
CA GLN A 142 -0.10 5.96 45.23
C GLN A 142 0.86 6.96 45.89
N GLN A 143 2.06 7.14 45.33
CA GLN A 143 3.05 8.13 45.79
C GLN A 143 2.68 9.57 45.43
N GLY A 144 1.59 9.80 44.70
CA GLY A 144 1.16 11.13 44.26
C GLY A 144 2.03 11.74 43.14
N VAL A 145 2.98 11.00 42.59
CA VAL A 145 3.81 11.41 41.44
C VAL A 145 2.96 11.50 40.17
N LEU A 146 2.00 10.58 40.02
CA LEU A 146 1.02 10.58 38.94
C LEU A 146 -0.40 10.79 39.47
N THR A 147 -1.19 11.55 38.73
CA THR A 147 -2.65 11.55 38.94
C THR A 147 -3.27 10.22 38.48
N SER A 148 -4.44 9.88 39.01
CA SER A 148 -5.21 8.70 38.57
C SER A 148 -5.48 8.71 37.04
N LYS A 149 -5.75 9.89 36.47
CA LYS A 149 -5.98 10.05 35.02
C LYS A 149 -4.71 9.75 34.20
N GLN A 150 -3.56 10.26 34.62
CA GLN A 150 -2.27 9.98 33.98
C GLN A 150 -1.91 8.49 34.10
N GLY A 151 -2.07 7.91 35.30
CA GLY A 151 -1.83 6.48 35.51
C GLY A 151 -2.72 5.58 34.66
N LYS A 152 -4.00 5.93 34.48
CA LYS A 152 -4.91 5.21 33.58
C LYS A 152 -4.45 5.30 32.12
N SER A 153 -4.16 6.49 31.63
CA SER A 153 -3.71 6.72 30.25
C SER A 153 -2.43 5.95 29.91
N LEU A 154 -1.44 5.93 30.82
CA LEU A 154 -0.20 5.17 30.63
C LEU A 154 -0.46 3.66 30.55
N LYS A 155 -1.30 3.11 31.44
CA LYS A 155 -1.67 1.69 31.39
C LYS A 155 -2.36 1.34 30.08
N GLU A 156 -3.24 2.19 29.58
CA GLU A 156 -3.91 2.00 28.29
C GLU A 156 -2.92 2.03 27.14
N ALA A 157 -1.99 2.99 27.12
CA ALA A 157 -0.93 3.07 26.12
C ALA A 157 -0.05 1.81 26.08
N ILE A 158 0.39 1.32 27.24
CA ILE A 158 1.21 0.10 27.34
C ILE A 158 0.42 -1.13 26.88
N LYS A 159 -0.82 -1.29 27.36
CA LYS A 159 -1.68 -2.40 26.91
C LYS A 159 -1.91 -2.35 25.40
N GLY A 160 -2.13 -1.16 24.86
CA GLY A 160 -2.27 -0.94 23.41
C GLY A 160 -1.02 -1.37 22.66
N LYS A 161 0.16 -0.93 23.10
CA LYS A 161 1.42 -1.23 22.42
C LYS A 161 1.81 -2.71 22.49
N ILE A 162 1.59 -3.35 23.63
CA ILE A 162 1.76 -4.80 23.76
C ILE A 162 0.85 -5.53 22.78
N LYS A 163 -0.45 -5.18 22.76
CA LYS A 163 -1.44 -5.80 21.87
C LYS A 163 -1.07 -5.62 20.38
N GLU A 164 -0.62 -4.43 20.00
CA GLU A 164 -0.18 -4.11 18.64
C GLU A 164 0.96 -5.02 18.18
N HIS A 165 1.91 -5.34 19.07
CA HIS A 165 3.08 -6.15 18.75
C HIS A 165 2.94 -7.65 19.07
N THR A 166 1.81 -8.08 19.64
CA THR A 166 1.54 -9.51 19.91
C THR A 166 0.46 -10.09 19.01
N ASN A 167 -0.27 -9.25 18.30
CA ASN A 167 -1.31 -9.67 17.38
C ASN A 167 -0.81 -9.57 15.95
N GLU A 168 -1.28 -10.48 15.11
CA GLU A 168 -1.07 -10.40 13.67
C GLU A 168 -1.80 -9.19 13.07
N HIS A 169 -1.14 -8.51 12.13
CA HIS A 169 -1.69 -7.38 11.39
C HIS A 169 -2.29 -7.96 10.10
N PRO A 170 -3.62 -8.00 9.92
CA PRO A 170 -4.21 -8.58 8.73
C PRO A 170 -3.83 -7.76 7.50
N VAL A 171 -3.39 -8.41 6.40
CA VAL A 171 -2.89 -7.76 5.18
C VAL A 171 -3.80 -6.66 4.66
N GLN A 172 -5.12 -6.89 4.67
CA GLN A 172 -6.17 -5.95 4.23
C GLN A 172 -6.35 -4.72 5.13
N ARG A 173 -5.65 -4.65 6.27
CA ARG A 173 -5.68 -3.51 7.20
C ARG A 173 -4.34 -2.77 7.28
N VAL A 174 -3.30 -3.28 6.62
CA VAL A 174 -1.99 -2.65 6.59
C VAL A 174 -2.07 -1.46 5.63
N MET A 175 -1.71 -0.27 6.12
CA MET A 175 -1.71 0.96 5.33
C MET A 175 -0.54 0.96 4.34
N LEU A 176 -0.67 1.65 3.20
CA LEU A 176 0.38 1.71 2.16
C LEU A 176 1.80 1.98 2.72
N ASP A 177 1.97 2.93 3.65
CA ASP A 177 3.27 3.20 4.26
C ASP A 177 3.88 1.97 4.95
N GLU A 178 3.06 1.24 5.70
CA GLU A 178 3.50 0.03 6.41
C GLU A 178 3.78 -1.13 5.45
N ILE A 179 3.04 -1.21 4.35
CA ILE A 179 3.31 -2.17 3.27
C ILE A 179 4.66 -1.85 2.63
N ILE A 180 4.93 -0.58 2.29
CA ILE A 180 6.22 -0.18 1.70
C ILE A 180 7.38 -0.49 2.65
N GLN A 181 7.21 -0.24 3.96
CA GLN A 181 8.19 -0.60 4.98
C GLN A 181 8.44 -2.12 5.01
N TYR A 182 7.39 -2.93 4.89
CA TYR A 182 7.52 -4.39 4.80
C TYR A 182 8.31 -4.82 3.56
N TYR A 183 7.97 -4.30 2.38
CA TYR A 183 8.66 -4.63 1.13
C TYR A 183 10.14 -4.25 1.17
N SER A 184 10.46 -3.10 1.75
CA SER A 184 11.85 -2.68 1.98
C SER A 184 12.56 -3.59 2.99
N PHE A 185 11.92 -3.94 4.11
CA PHE A 185 12.49 -4.82 5.13
C PHE A 185 12.82 -6.21 4.59
N GLN A 186 11.91 -6.77 3.79
CA GLN A 186 12.09 -8.07 3.12
C GLN A 186 12.96 -8.00 1.86
N LYS A 187 13.41 -6.80 1.46
CA LYS A 187 14.19 -6.57 0.23
C LYS A 187 13.52 -7.13 -1.03
N LEU A 188 12.19 -6.99 -1.11
CA LEU A 188 11.42 -7.43 -2.27
C LEU A 188 11.64 -6.52 -3.49
N MET A 189 12.04 -5.27 -3.24
CA MET A 189 12.25 -4.22 -4.23
C MET A 189 13.54 -3.46 -3.91
N ASP A 190 14.14 -2.86 -4.93
CA ASP A 190 15.32 -2.03 -4.80
C ASP A 190 15.01 -0.60 -4.31
N ASP A 191 16.06 0.19 -4.07
CA ASP A 191 15.91 1.54 -3.51
C ASP A 191 15.16 2.50 -4.45
N ASP A 192 15.26 2.31 -5.77
CA ASP A 192 14.58 3.14 -6.77
C ASP A 192 13.09 2.81 -6.80
N GLU A 193 12.72 1.53 -6.84
CA GLU A 193 11.34 1.06 -6.75
C GLU A 193 10.68 1.53 -5.44
N ILE A 194 11.39 1.42 -4.31
CA ILE A 194 10.92 1.92 -3.00
C ILE A 194 10.75 3.44 -3.01
N PHE A 195 11.63 4.18 -3.70
CA PHE A 195 11.50 5.62 -3.86
C PHE A 195 10.19 6.00 -4.57
N TYR A 196 9.84 5.33 -5.67
CA TYR A 196 8.59 5.61 -6.39
C TYR A 196 7.35 5.25 -5.57
N LEU A 197 7.38 4.13 -4.85
CA LEU A 197 6.30 3.79 -3.91
C LEU A 197 6.10 4.86 -2.83
N LYS A 198 7.19 5.38 -2.24
CA LYS A 198 7.13 6.49 -1.27
C LYS A 198 6.65 7.79 -1.90
N SER A 199 7.02 8.07 -3.15
CA SER A 199 6.51 9.22 -3.90
C SER A 199 4.99 9.14 -4.04
N ILE A 200 4.45 8.00 -4.47
CA ILE A 200 3.00 7.77 -4.58
C ILE A 200 2.31 7.95 -3.21
N GLN A 201 2.87 7.34 -2.16
CA GLN A 201 2.33 7.42 -0.80
C GLN A 201 2.30 8.86 -0.28
N SER A 202 3.39 9.61 -0.45
CA SER A 202 3.49 10.98 0.04
C SER A 202 2.51 11.91 -0.66
N ASN A 203 2.39 11.77 -1.99
CA ASN A 203 1.50 12.62 -2.78
C ASN A 203 0.02 12.31 -2.57
N ARG A 204 -0.37 11.03 -2.40
CA ARG A 204 -1.74 10.65 -1.98
C ARG A 204 -2.14 11.34 -0.68
N ASN A 205 -1.20 11.48 0.27
CA ASN A 205 -1.48 12.10 1.57
C ASN A 205 -1.76 13.61 1.48
N GLY A 206 -1.61 14.23 0.30
CA GLY A 206 -2.09 15.59 0.04
C GLY A 206 -3.61 15.76 0.24
N ILE A 207 -4.37 14.66 0.33
CA ILE A 207 -5.81 14.69 0.65
C ILE A 207 -6.08 15.21 2.07
N HIS A 208 -5.08 15.17 2.96
CA HIS A 208 -5.18 15.71 4.31
C HIS A 208 -4.96 17.22 4.30
N SER A 209 -6.04 17.95 4.05
CA SER A 209 -6.05 19.41 3.83
C SER A 209 -5.69 20.30 5.02
N PHE A 210 -5.54 19.73 6.22
CA PHE A 210 -5.27 20.51 7.44
C PHE A 210 -3.82 21.01 7.51
N GLU A 211 -2.87 20.21 7.03
CA GLU A 211 -1.45 20.55 7.06
C GLU A 211 -0.98 21.01 5.68
N GLU A 212 -0.02 21.93 5.66
CA GLU A 212 0.64 22.31 4.42
C GLU A 212 1.40 21.10 3.86
N ARG A 213 1.05 20.70 2.64
CA ARG A 213 1.65 19.55 1.95
C ARG A 213 1.92 19.92 0.51
N THR A 214 3.10 19.54 0.03
CA THR A 214 3.45 19.68 -1.38
C THR A 214 2.88 18.50 -2.16
N ILE A 215 2.24 18.80 -3.29
CA ILE A 215 1.78 17.82 -4.25
C ILE A 215 2.74 17.89 -5.44
N GLY A 216 3.21 16.75 -5.92
CA GLY A 216 4.14 16.61 -7.02
C GLY A 216 3.59 17.19 -8.32
N THR A 217 4.46 17.38 -9.29
CA THR A 217 4.09 17.89 -10.62
C THR A 217 3.33 16.84 -11.44
N TRP A 218 2.72 17.27 -12.54
CA TRP A 218 2.13 16.35 -13.52
C TRP A 218 3.18 15.39 -14.10
N ASP A 219 4.42 15.85 -14.34
CA ASP A 219 5.51 14.96 -14.77
C ASP A 219 5.79 13.87 -13.72
N ASN A 220 5.87 14.25 -12.44
CA ASN A 220 6.07 13.26 -11.36
C ASN A 220 4.93 12.24 -11.32
N LEU A 221 3.69 12.69 -11.51
CA LEU A 221 2.52 11.82 -11.57
C LEU A 221 2.61 10.86 -12.77
N GLN A 222 2.91 11.37 -13.96
CA GLN A 222 3.07 10.57 -15.17
C GLN A 222 4.12 9.46 -14.96
N TYR A 223 5.28 9.81 -14.43
CA TYR A 223 6.34 8.84 -14.09
C TYR A 223 5.88 7.80 -13.06
N CYS A 224 5.14 8.19 -12.03
CA CYS A 224 4.65 7.26 -11.03
C CYS A 224 3.55 6.33 -11.57
N VAL A 225 2.72 6.79 -12.51
CA VAL A 225 1.74 5.92 -13.20
C VAL A 225 2.45 4.92 -14.11
N ARG A 226 3.50 5.35 -14.82
CA ARG A 226 4.37 4.45 -15.60
C ARG A 226 4.99 3.36 -14.71
N PHE A 227 5.53 3.76 -13.56
CA PHE A 227 6.03 2.83 -12.54
C PHE A 227 4.94 1.88 -12.03
N TRP A 228 3.71 2.35 -11.82
CA TRP A 228 2.61 1.50 -11.38
C TRP A 228 2.22 0.45 -12.43
N CYS A 229 2.24 0.78 -13.72
CA CYS A 229 2.07 -0.23 -14.78
C CYS A 229 3.16 -1.30 -14.71
N TYR A 230 4.42 -0.88 -14.53
CA TYR A 230 5.54 -1.80 -14.28
C TYR A 230 5.31 -2.66 -13.04
N LEU A 231 4.80 -2.08 -11.94
CA LEU A 231 4.52 -2.80 -10.71
C LEU A 231 3.51 -3.94 -10.93
N LEU A 232 2.46 -3.71 -11.73
CA LEU A 232 1.51 -4.79 -12.05
C LEU A 232 2.16 -5.91 -12.86
N GLU A 233 3.01 -5.57 -13.84
CA GLU A 233 3.82 -6.56 -14.57
C GLU A 233 4.75 -7.32 -13.60
N TRP A 234 5.43 -6.61 -12.69
CA TRP A 234 6.33 -7.18 -11.70
C TRP A 234 5.61 -8.19 -10.79
N ILE A 235 4.37 -7.88 -10.38
CA ILE A 235 3.52 -8.76 -9.56
C ILE A 235 3.14 -10.00 -10.37
N MET A 236 2.55 -9.84 -11.57
CA MET A 236 2.09 -10.99 -12.37
C MET A 236 3.20 -11.98 -12.65
N ASN A 237 4.41 -11.50 -12.95
CA ASN A 237 5.57 -12.37 -13.21
C ASN A 237 6.09 -13.12 -11.97
N ARG A 238 5.58 -12.80 -10.79
CA ARG A 238 5.92 -13.46 -9.54
C ARG A 238 4.76 -14.27 -8.99
N LEU A 239 3.53 -14.08 -9.47
CA LEU A 239 2.43 -14.93 -9.04
C LEU A 239 2.71 -16.41 -9.39
N PRO A 240 2.19 -17.37 -8.61
CA PRO A 240 2.30 -18.78 -8.95
C PRO A 240 1.71 -19.07 -10.34
N ASP A 241 2.26 -20.04 -11.06
CA ASP A 241 1.66 -20.48 -12.32
C ASP A 241 0.32 -21.20 -12.09
N VAL A 242 -0.60 -21.08 -13.05
CA VAL A 242 -1.77 -21.97 -13.10
C VAL A 242 -1.24 -23.39 -13.28
N PRO A 243 -1.56 -24.34 -12.38
CA PRO A 243 -1.04 -25.69 -12.52
C PRO A 243 -1.58 -26.34 -13.80
N ASP A 244 -0.67 -26.90 -14.61
CA ASP A 244 -0.97 -27.66 -15.83
C ASP A 244 -1.72 -28.95 -15.49
N TYR A 245 -3.01 -28.87 -15.21
CA TYR A 245 -3.88 -30.04 -15.12
C TYR A 245 -4.66 -30.19 -16.44
N ASN A 246 -4.18 -31.12 -17.28
CA ASN A 246 -5.01 -31.79 -18.29
C ASN A 246 -6.10 -32.66 -17.65
#